data_AF-A0A9P6KGR4-F1
#
_entry.id   AF-A0A9P6KGR4-F1
#
_cell.length_a   1.000
_cell.length_b   1.000
_cell.length_c   1.000
_cell.angle_alpha   90.00
_cell.angle_beta   90.00
_cell.angle_gamma   90.00
#
_symmetry.space_group_name_H-M   'P 1'
#
loop_
_entity.id
_entity.type
_entity.pdbx_description
1 polymer ?
#
loop_
_entity_poly.entity_id
_entity_poly.type
_entity_poly.pdbx_seq_one_letter_code
_entity_poly.pdbx_strand_id
1 'polypeptide(L)' 'MSSIIVQPSAAHMQGTFQSTPDAPRSSLFTCLACHVAFQTADIQREHYRSDWHRYNLKRKLVELPPVSADVFTQKVL' A
#
# COMPACT_ATOMS: atom_id res chain seq x y z
N MET A 1 39.81 -52.26 -2.45
CA MET A 1 40.88 -51.26 -2.63
C MET A 1 40.52 -50.40 -3.82
N SER A 2 40.73 -49.08 -3.70
CA SER A 2 40.30 -48.00 -4.60
C SER A 2 39.00 -47.31 -4.20
N SER A 3 39.22 -46.35 -3.31
CA SER A 3 38.44 -45.15 -3.00
C SER A 3 37.97 -44.40 -4.24
N ILE A 4 36.87 -43.65 -4.14
CA ILE A 4 36.77 -42.23 -4.55
C ILE A 4 35.56 -41.63 -3.83
N ILE A 5 35.83 -40.55 -3.11
CA ILE A 5 34.89 -39.70 -2.38
C ILE A 5 34.43 -38.64 -3.37
N VAL A 6 33.12 -38.44 -3.55
CA VAL A 6 32.57 -37.25 -4.20
C VAL A 6 31.59 -36.58 -3.25
N GLN A 7 32.00 -35.42 -2.74
CA GLN A 7 31.14 -34.43 -2.09
C GLN A 7 30.33 -33.69 -3.17
N PRO A 8 29.05 -33.38 -2.98
CA PRO A 8 28.46 -32.23 -3.65
C PRO A 8 28.59 -30.99 -2.77
N SER A 9 29.35 -30.04 -3.33
CA SER A 9 29.59 -28.69 -2.84
C SER A 9 28.34 -27.94 -2.41
N ALA A 10 28.52 -27.12 -1.37
CA ALA A 10 27.64 -26.07 -0.95
C ALA A 10 27.15 -25.20 -2.13
N ALA A 11 25.85 -25.21 -2.38
CA ALA A 11 25.18 -24.16 -3.11
C ALA A 11 24.44 -23.28 -2.09
N HIS A 12 25.20 -22.37 -1.47
CA HIS A 12 24.64 -21.20 -0.79
C HIS A 12 23.99 -20.32 -1.88
N MET A 13 22.67 -20.40 -2.00
CA MET A 13 21.90 -19.51 -2.85
C MET A 13 21.87 -18.12 -2.20
N GLN A 14 22.86 -17.29 -2.50
CA GLN A 14 22.81 -15.87 -2.19
C GLN A 14 21.75 -15.24 -3.11
N GLY A 15 20.53 -15.12 -2.59
CA GLY A 15 19.52 -14.24 -3.18
C GLY A 15 20.01 -12.81 -3.09
N THR A 16 20.61 -12.31 -4.17
CA THR A 16 20.87 -10.90 -4.37
C THR A 16 19.52 -10.20 -4.49
N PHE A 17 19.02 -9.64 -3.38
CA PHE A 17 17.96 -8.64 -3.43
C PHE A 17 18.56 -7.39 -4.07
N GLN A 18 18.45 -7.32 -5.40
CA GLN A 18 18.82 -6.17 -6.20
C GLN A 18 17.97 -4.98 -5.74
N SER A 19 18.48 -4.21 -4.77
CA SER A 19 17.89 -2.92 -4.41
C SER A 19 18.30 -1.94 -5.49
N THR A 20 17.41 -1.70 -6.44
CA THR A 20 17.59 -0.69 -7.48
C THR A 20 17.67 0.71 -6.86
N PRO A 21 18.48 1.61 -7.43
CA PRO A 21 18.69 2.95 -6.89
C PRO A 21 17.42 3.78 -7.00
N ASP A 22 17.15 4.50 -5.92
CA ASP A 22 16.02 5.37 -5.66
C ASP A 22 15.89 6.48 -6.72
N ALA A 23 15.03 6.26 -7.71
CA ALA A 23 14.41 7.36 -8.43
C ALA A 23 13.64 8.21 -7.40
N PRO A 24 13.56 9.55 -7.55
CA PRO A 24 12.79 10.38 -6.63
C PRO A 24 11.33 9.96 -6.69
N ARG A 25 10.92 9.13 -5.73
CA ARG A 25 9.52 8.74 -5.57
C ARG A 25 8.83 10.00 -5.08
N SER A 26 8.09 10.67 -5.97
CA SER A 26 7.11 11.66 -5.57
C SER A 26 6.14 10.99 -4.61
N SER A 27 6.35 11.22 -3.31
CA SER A 27 5.60 10.59 -2.23
C SER A 27 4.14 11.02 -2.32
N LEU A 28 3.27 10.14 -2.79
CA LEU A 28 1.83 10.38 -2.76
C LEU A 28 1.33 10.28 -1.31
N PHE A 29 0.39 11.15 -0.96
CA PHE A 29 -0.24 11.16 0.35
C PHE A 29 -1.50 10.29 0.30
N THR A 30 -1.56 9.20 1.05
CA THR A 30 -2.64 8.23 0.92
C THR A 30 -3.55 8.19 2.14
N CYS A 31 -4.83 7.88 1.95
CA CYS A 31 -5.74 7.50 3.02
C CYS A 31 -6.13 6.04 2.86
N LEU A 32 -5.64 5.18 3.74
CA LEU A 32 -5.95 3.75 3.74
C LEU A 32 -7.38 3.43 4.17
N ALA A 33 -8.08 4.34 4.85
CA ALA A 33 -9.48 4.14 5.18
C ALA A 33 -10.39 4.38 3.96
N CYS A 34 -9.96 5.20 3.01
CA CYS A 34 -10.75 5.61 1.85
C CYS A 34 -10.18 5.10 0.51
N HIS A 35 -9.03 4.43 0.52
CA HIS A 35 -8.32 3.91 -0.65
C HIS A 35 -8.07 4.97 -1.74
N VAL A 36 -7.64 6.17 -1.32
CA VAL A 36 -7.31 7.27 -2.24
C VAL A 36 -5.92 7.83 -1.98
N ALA A 37 -5.35 8.42 -3.02
CA ALA A 37 -4.06 9.09 -3.02
C ALA A 37 -4.23 10.57 -3.43
N PHE A 38 -3.40 11.42 -2.83
CA PHE A 38 -3.40 12.86 -3.01
C PHE A 38 -1.99 13.34 -3.39
N GLN A 39 -1.95 14.44 -4.13
CA GLN A 39 -0.70 15.02 -4.61
C GLN A 39 0.05 15.81 -3.53
N THR A 40 -0.67 16.34 -2.53
CA THR A 40 -0.11 17.16 -1.46
C THR A 40 -0.68 16.79 -0.10
N ALA A 41 0.07 17.10 0.96
CA ALA A 41 -0.36 16.88 2.34
C ALA A 41 -1.59 17.73 2.71
N ASP A 42 -1.72 18.93 2.15
CA ASP A 42 -2.85 19.83 2.44
C ASP A 42 -4.18 19.23 1.98
N ILE A 43 -4.20 18.64 0.78
CA ILE A 43 -5.40 17.95 0.27
C ILE A 43 -5.76 16.74 1.16
N GLN A 44 -4.76 15.99 1.64
CA GLN A 44 -4.99 14.87 2.56
C GLN A 44 -5.58 15.35 3.91
N ARG A 45 -5.09 16.47 4.44
CA ARG A 45 -5.61 17.08 5.67
C ARG A 45 -7.05 17.55 5.50
N GLU A 46 -7.37 18.16 4.35
CA GLU A 46 -8.73 18.56 4.04
C GLU A 46 -9.66 17.36 3.92
N HIS A 47 -9.20 16.30 3.24
CA HIS A 47 -9.92 15.03 3.17
C HIS A 47 -10.29 14.48 4.56
N TYR A 48 -9.38 14.51 5.54
CA TYR A 48 -9.68 14.05 6.92
C TYR A 48 -10.79 14.86 7.63
N ARG A 49 -11.05 16.09 7.19
CA ARG A 49 -12.15 16.92 7.72
C ARG A 49 -13.46 16.77 6.95
N SER A 50 -13.45 16.06 5.82
CA SER A 50 -14.65 15.84 5.00
C SER A 50 -15.60 14.82 5.60
N ASP A 51 -16.88 14.94 5.27
CA ASP A 51 -17.90 13.97 5.69
C ASP A 51 -17.73 12.62 4.98
N TRP A 52 -17.17 12.62 3.78
CA TRP A 52 -16.82 11.39 3.06
C TRP A 52 -15.82 10.53 3.83
N HIS A 53 -14.77 11.14 4.42
CA HIS A 53 -13.82 10.44 5.26
C HIS A 53 -14.48 9.87 6.53
N ARG A 54 -15.29 10.69 7.22
CA ARG A 54 -16.03 10.25 8.42
C ARG A 54 -16.97 9.09 8.11
N TYR A 55 -17.64 9.14 6.96
CA TYR A 55 -18.53 8.08 6.49
C TYR A 55 -17.77 6.78 6.23
N ASN A 56 -16.67 6.82 5.49
CA ASN A 56 -15.82 5.65 5.25
C ASN A 56 -15.19 5.10 6.53
N LEU A 57 -14.82 5.96 7.47
CA LEU A 57 -14.31 5.55 8.78
C LEU A 57 -15.37 4.77 9.56
N LYS A 58 -16.62 5.26 9.61
CA LYS A 58 -17.75 4.54 10.24
C LYS A 58 -18.01 3.19 9.59
N ARG A 59 -17.94 3.10 8.25
CA ARG A 59 -18.08 1.82 7.52
C ARG A 59 -16.98 0.84 7.89
N LYS A 60 -15.73 1.31 7.99
CA LYS A 60 -14.60 0.48 8.39
C LYS A 60 -14.77 -0.11 9.80
N LEU A 61 -15.39 0.62 10.74
CA LEU A 61 -15.65 0.12 12.09
C LEU A 61 -16.63 -1.07 12.13
N VAL A 62 -17.52 -1.16 11.14
CA VAL A 62 -18.46 -2.27 10.97
C VAL A 62 -18.02 -3.22 9.85
N GLU A 63 -16.72 -3.21 9.53
CA GLU A 63 -16.07 -4.09 8.54
C GLU A 63 -16.67 -4.00 7.12
N LEU A 64 -17.31 -2.87 6.79
CA LEU A 64 -17.84 -2.62 5.46
C LEU A 64 -16.78 -1.99 4.55
N PRO A 65 -16.81 -2.31 3.24
CA PRO A 65 -15.90 -1.71 2.27
C PRO A 65 -16.12 -0.19 2.16
N PRO A 66 -15.06 0.60 1.92
CA PRO A 66 -15.17 2.03 1.72
C PRO A 66 -15.94 2.34 0.43
N VAL A 67 -16.55 3.52 0.41
CA VAL A 67 -17.29 4.05 -0.74
C VAL A 67 -16.44 5.09 -1.44
N SER A 68 -16.41 5.05 -2.77
CA SER A 68 -15.75 6.04 -3.62
C SER A 68 -16.41 7.42 -3.51
N ALA A 69 -15.67 8.49 -3.82
CA ALA A 69 -16.18 9.86 -3.75
C ALA A 69 -17.42 10.09 -4.65
N ASP A 70 -17.44 9.48 -5.85
CA ASP A 70 -18.56 9.58 -6.78
C ASP A 70 -19.85 9.01 -6.18
N VAL A 71 -19.76 7.80 -5.62
CA VAL A 71 -20.91 7.10 -5.01
C VAL A 71 -21.39 7.82 -3.74
N PHE A 72 -20.47 8.43 -2.98
CA PHE A 72 -20.85 9.25 -1.83
C PHE A 72 -21.64 10.49 -2.27
N THR A 73 -21.17 11.19 -3.30
CA THR A 73 -21.86 12.37 -3.86
C THR A 73 -23.25 12.02 -4.42
N GLN A 74 -23.38 10.88 -5.10
CA GLN A 74 -24.67 10.44 -5.65
C GLN A 74 -25.74 10.10 -4.60
N LYS A 75 -25.35 9.83 -3.34
CA LYS A 75 -26.29 9.50 -2.24
C LYS A 75 -26.70 10.72 -1.40
N VAL A 76 -26.14 11.90 -1.67
CA VAL A 76 -26.40 13.16 -0.94
C VAL A 76 -27.38 14.07 -1.72
N LEU A 77 -28.10 13.53 -2.71
CA LEU A 77 -29.30 14.17 -3.29
C LEU A 77 -30.57 13.68 -2.61
#